data_AF-A0A3D4USF9-F1
#
_entry.id   AF-A0A3D4USF9-F1
#
_cell.length_a   1.000
_cell.length_b   1.000
_cell.length_c   1.000
_cell.angle_alpha   90.00
_cell.angle_beta   90.00
_cell.angle_gamma   90.00
#
_symmetry.space_group_name_H-M   'P 1'
#
loop_
_entity.id
_entity.type
_entity.pdbx_description
1 polymer ?
#
loop_
_entity_poly.entity_id
_entity_poly.type
_entity_poly.pdbx_seq_one_letter_code
_entity_poly.pdbx_strand_id
1 'polypeptide(L)'
;LKNPLFKTHRGFKAILLGGGPTTQQLLKRSVERGIPIVSSYGMTETCAQIVANPMTTPSGMYTPLKSVGKPFPPNQLQIRD
;
A
#
# COMPACT_ATOMS: atom_id res chain seq x y z
N LEU A 1 -2.94 21.85 3.85
CA LEU A 1 -3.63 20.87 2.95
C LEU A 1 -5.13 20.80 3.28
N LYS A 2 -5.92 21.83 2.94
CA LYS A 2 -7.38 21.91 3.18
C LYS A 2 -8.10 22.38 1.90
N ASN A 3 -7.87 21.71 0.77
CA ASN A 3 -8.64 22.01 -0.44
C ASN A 3 -9.87 21.09 -0.47
N PRO A 4 -11.10 21.62 -0.27
CA PRO A 4 -12.32 20.82 -0.29
C PRO A 4 -12.64 20.25 -1.68
N LEU A 5 -12.02 20.78 -2.74
CA LEU A 5 -12.18 20.30 -4.12
C LEU A 5 -11.13 19.25 -4.51
N PHE A 6 -10.29 18.81 -3.57
CA PHE A 6 -9.33 17.75 -3.86
C PHE A 6 -10.03 16.47 -4.26
N LYS A 7 -9.68 15.95 -5.44
CA LYS A 7 -10.07 14.65 -5.93
C LYS A 7 -8.93 14.07 -6.76
N THR A 8 -8.77 12.76 -6.72
CA THR A 8 -7.86 12.05 -7.62
C THR A 8 -8.40 12.09 -9.06
N HIS A 9 -7.51 11.95 -10.04
CA HIS A 9 -7.90 11.87 -11.45
C HIS A 9 -8.75 10.61 -11.70
N ARG A 10 -9.67 10.64 -12.68
CA ARG A 10 -10.56 9.49 -12.98
C ARG A 10 -9.80 8.19 -13.29
N GLY A 11 -8.61 8.29 -13.89
CA GLY A 11 -7.74 7.16 -14.19
C GLY A 11 -6.71 6.83 -13.11
N PHE A 12 -6.69 7.55 -11.98
CA PHE A 12 -5.77 7.27 -10.88
C PHE A 12 -6.16 5.95 -10.20
N LYS A 13 -5.18 5.07 -10.01
CA LYS A 13 -5.43 3.73 -9.44
C LYS A 13 -5.00 3.65 -7.98
N ALA A 14 -3.72 3.87 -7.69
CA ALA A 14 -3.17 3.80 -6.35
C ALA A 14 -1.77 4.42 -6.29
N ILE A 15 -1.27 4.65 -5.08
CA ILE A 15 0.15 4.87 -4.79
C ILE A 15 0.77 3.54 -4.33
N LEU A 16 1.88 3.13 -4.93
CA LEU A 16 2.74 2.09 -4.37
C LEU A 16 3.66 2.70 -3.31
N LEU A 17 3.58 2.24 -2.07
CA LEU A 17 4.31 2.79 -0.92
C LEU A 17 5.18 1.71 -0.28
N GLY A 18 6.47 1.97 -0.11
CA GLY A 18 7.44 1.03 0.48
C GLY A 18 8.72 1.72 0.95
N GLY A 19 9.68 0.94 1.43
CA GLY A 19 11.02 1.39 1.85
C GLY A 19 11.14 1.80 3.33
N GLY A 20 10.06 2.24 3.98
CA GLY A 20 10.09 2.63 5.40
C GLY A 20 8.76 2.38 6.12
N PRO A 21 8.77 2.44 7.47
CA PRO A 21 7.56 2.24 8.27
C PRO A 21 6.53 3.33 7.96
N THR A 22 5.30 2.91 7.67
CA THR A 22 4.18 3.80 7.40
C THR A 22 3.22 3.83 8.59
N THR A 23 2.81 5.03 9.02
CA THR A 23 1.88 5.16 10.15
C THR A 23 0.45 4.83 9.73
N GLN A 24 -0.31 4.22 10.63
CA GLN A 24 -1.74 3.96 10.43
C GLN A 24 -2.53 5.25 10.19
N GLN A 25 -2.11 6.35 10.82
CA GLN A 25 -2.72 7.66 10.64
C GLN A 25 -2.55 8.18 9.19
N LEU A 26 -1.39 7.95 8.56
CA LEU A 26 -1.17 8.33 7.16
C LEU A 26 -2.11 7.53 6.24
N LEU A 27 -2.16 6.21 6.42
CA LEU A 27 -3.00 5.33 5.60
C LEU A 27 -4.48 5.72 5.72
N LYS A 28 -4.97 5.95 6.94
CA LYS A 28 -6.35 6.37 7.19
C LYS A 28 -6.69 7.69 6.48
N ARG A 29 -5.81 8.71 6.63
CA ARG A 29 -6.00 10.02 5.96
C ARG A 29 -5.95 9.91 4.43
N SER A 30 -5.20 8.96 3.88
CA SER A 30 -5.14 8.71 2.44
C SER A 30 -6.45 8.14 1.92
N VAL A 31 -6.98 7.12 2.61
CA VAL A 31 -8.26 6.49 2.28
C VAL A 31 -9.43 7.48 2.39
N GLU A 32 -9.48 8.27 3.47
CA GLU A 32 -10.49 9.33 3.67
C GLU A 32 -10.48 10.40 2.55
N ARG A 33 -9.38 10.50 1.80
CA ARG A 33 -9.23 11.42 0.66
C ARG A 33 -9.39 10.76 -0.70
N GLY A 34 -9.79 9.49 -0.75
CA GLY A 34 -9.92 8.74 -2.00
C GLY A 34 -8.58 8.50 -2.71
N ILE A 35 -7.50 8.36 -1.94
CA ILE A 35 -6.17 8.01 -2.44
C ILE A 35 -5.85 6.57 -1.99
N PRO A 36 -6.03 5.56 -2.85
CA PRO A 36 -5.70 4.19 -2.52
C PRO A 36 -4.18 4.01 -2.36
N ILE A 37 -3.76 3.26 -1.34
CA ILE A 37 -2.36 2.94 -1.07
C ILE A 37 -2.18 1.42 -1.18
N VAL A 38 -1.20 1.02 -1.98
CA VAL A 38 -0.65 -0.34 -2.01
C VAL A 38 0.64 -0.33 -1.19
N SER A 39 0.58 -0.79 0.04
CA SER A 39 1.78 -1.00 0.86
C SER A 39 2.59 -2.16 0.31
N SER A 40 3.91 -2.02 0.36
CA SER A 40 4.86 -2.97 -0.20
C SER A 40 6.12 -3.06 0.64
N TYR A 41 6.80 -4.20 0.53
CA TYR A 41 8.12 -4.44 1.11
C TYR A 41 9.03 -5.09 0.09
N GLY A 42 10.28 -4.65 0.10
CA GLY A 42 11.34 -5.11 -0.77
C GLY A 42 12.65 -4.42 -0.44
N MET A 43 13.72 -4.93 -1.03
CA MET A 43 15.08 -4.43 -0.92
C MET A 43 15.71 -4.38 -2.31
N THR A 44 16.92 -3.85 -2.40
CA THR A 44 17.68 -3.85 -3.66
C THR A 44 17.95 -5.30 -4.12
N GLU A 45 18.29 -6.18 -3.19
CA GLU A 45 18.61 -7.59 -3.40
C GLU A 45 17.40 -8.43 -3.85
N THR A 46 16.18 -7.99 -3.54
CA THR A 46 14.94 -8.64 -3.99
C THR A 46 14.39 -8.04 -5.28
N CYS A 47 15.17 -7.22 -5.98
CA CYS A 47 14.77 -6.51 -7.19
C CYS A 47 13.47 -5.69 -7.00
N ALA A 48 13.48 -4.81 -5.99
CA ALA A 48 12.33 -4.03 -5.52
C ALA A 48 11.33 -4.87 -4.69
N GLN A 49 10.02 -4.59 -4.78
CA GLN A 49 9.03 -5.20 -3.89
C GLN A 49 8.81 -6.69 -4.18
N ILE A 50 8.92 -7.49 -3.13
CA ILE A 50 8.64 -8.94 -3.13
C ILE A 50 7.33 -9.28 -2.39
N VAL A 51 6.80 -8.31 -1.62
CA VAL A 51 5.53 -8.38 -0.89
C VAL A 51 4.72 -7.13 -1.19
N ALA A 52 3.43 -7.27 -1.47
CA ALA A 52 2.51 -6.13 -1.48
C ALA A 52 1.08 -6.54 -1.08
N ASN A 53 0.30 -5.55 -0.64
CA ASN A 53 -1.14 -5.72 -0.45
C ASN A 53 -1.83 -5.81 -1.82
N PRO A 54 -2.86 -6.67 -1.98
CA PRO A 54 -3.64 -6.66 -3.20
C PRO A 54 -4.32 -5.30 -3.36
N MET A 55 -4.30 -4.77 -4.58
CA MET A 55 -5.03 -3.54 -4.90
C MET A 55 -6.53 -3.84 -4.78
N THR A 56 -7.21 -3.22 -3.82
CA THR A 56 -8.66 -3.35 -3.73
C THR A 56 -9.36 -2.27 -4.52
N THR A 57 -10.57 -2.61 -4.99
CA THR A 57 -11.45 -1.64 -5.63
C THR A 57 -11.69 -0.45 -4.69
N PRO A 58 -11.98 0.76 -5.19
CA PRO A 58 -12.24 1.93 -4.34
C PRO A 58 -13.35 1.73 -3.29
N SER A 59 -14.21 0.74 -3.49
CA SER A 59 -15.29 0.31 -2.58
C SER A 59 -14.94 -0.87 -1.67
N GLY A 60 -13.82 -1.55 -1.91
CA GLY A 60 -13.38 -2.74 -1.18
C GLY A 60 -12.53 -2.36 0.03
N MET A 61 -13.14 -2.40 1.21
CA MET A 61 -12.51 -2.15 2.51
C MET A 61 -11.43 -3.21 2.80
N TYR A 62 -10.23 -3.02 2.27
CA TYR A 62 -9.09 -3.85 2.62
C TYR A 62 -7.90 -2.96 2.93
N THR A 63 -7.82 -2.57 4.19
CA THR A 63 -6.65 -1.93 4.79
C THR A 63 -6.13 -2.87 5.87
N PRO A 64 -5.21 -3.78 5.55
CA PRO A 64 -4.34 -4.34 6.57
C PRO A 64 -3.50 -3.19 7.13
N LEU A 65 -3.99 -2.51 8.17
CA LEU A 65 -3.28 -1.38 8.80
C LEU A 65 -1.96 -1.81 9.47
N LYS A 66 -1.70 -3.11 9.55
CA LYS A 66 -0.58 -3.71 10.27
C LYS A 66 0.29 -4.63 9.41
N SER A 67 0.04 -4.72 8.09
CA SER A 67 0.81 -5.60 7.20
C SER A 67 1.02 -4.99 5.82
N VAL A 68 2.15 -5.31 5.22
CA VAL A 68 2.52 -4.98 3.83
C VAL A 68 1.99 -5.98 2.81
N GLY A 69 1.31 -7.06 3.24
CA GLY A 69 0.62 -8.00 2.37
C GLY A 69 1.27 -9.37 2.28
N LYS A 70 1.17 -10.00 1.10
CA LYS A 70 1.66 -11.37 0.86
C LYS A 70 2.80 -11.39 -0.16
N PRO A 71 3.75 -12.34 -0.05
CA PRO A 71 4.79 -12.52 -1.06
C PRO A 71 4.21 -12.79 -2.45
N PHE A 72 4.84 -12.25 -3.48
CA PHE A 72 4.48 -12.55 -4.86
C PHE A 72 4.91 -13.96 -5.24
N PRO A 73 4.04 -14.80 -5.81
CA PRO A 73 4.47 -16.08 -6.37
C PRO A 73 5.53 -15.87 -7.47
N PRO A 74 6.54 -16.75 -7.59
CA PRO A 74 6.80 -17.95 -6.81
C PRO A 74 7.71 -17.72 -5.57
N ASN A 75 7.90 -16.46 -5.15
CA ASN A 75 8.81 -16.12 -4.06
C ASN A 75 8.34 -16.69 -2.71
N GLN A 76 9.30 -17.03 -1.86
CA GLN A 76 9.07 -17.56 -0.52
C GLN A 76 9.64 -16.59 0.52
N LEU A 77 8.96 -16.47 1.65
CA LEU A 77 9.37 -15.63 2.77
C LEU A 77 9.20 -16.41 4.07
N GLN A 78 10.19 -16.32 4.95
CA GLN A 78 10.20 -16.97 6.24
C GLN A 78 10.79 -16.01 7.28
N ILE A 79 10.25 -16.01 8.50
CA ILE A 79 10.88 -15.39 9.67
C ILE A 79 11.70 -16.49 10.35
N ARG A 80 12.98 -16.20 10.64
CA ARG A 80 13.92 -17.12 11.29
C ARG A 80 14.37 -16.50 12.61
N ASP A 81 14.61 -17.35 13.61
CA ASP A 81 15.16 -16.99 14.92
C ASP A 81 16.66 -16.64 14.83
#